data_AF-A0A3D3BW53-F1
#
_entry.id   AF-A0A3D3BW53-F1
#
_cell.length_a   1.000
_cell.length_b   1.000
_cell.length_c   1.000
_cell.angle_alpha   90.00
_cell.angle_beta   90.00
_cell.angle_gamma   90.00
#
_symmetry.space_group_name_H-M   'P 1'
#
loop_
_entity.id
_entity.type
_entity.pdbx_description
1 polymer ?
#
loop_
_entity_poly.entity_id
_entity_poly.type
_entity_poly.pdbx_seq_one_letter_code
_entity_poly.pdbx_strand_id
1 'polypeptide(L)'
;IKQGKWEGNSIARWEDDTLVIETKGWHHSYNLRGMSDQAHVIERFSRADDNSLTYDFTVTDPKSWDEAWSARVPLRASADPVYEYACHEG
;
A
#
# COMPACT_ATOMS: atom_id res chain seq x y z
N ILE A 1 -5.98 11.86 -24.17
CA ILE A 1 -6.35 10.75 -23.26
C ILE A 1 -5.53 10.95 -22.00
N LYS A 2 -6.14 11.16 -20.83
CA LYS A 2 -5.40 11.32 -19.57
C LYS A 2 -4.92 9.93 -19.18
N GLN A 3 -3.61 9.69 -19.18
CA GLN A 3 -3.05 8.41 -18.72
C GLN A 3 -3.39 8.23 -17.25
N GLY A 4 -4.02 7.10 -16.89
CA GLY A 4 -4.25 6.73 -15.50
C GLY A 4 -2.92 6.48 -14.78
N LYS A 5 -2.89 6.67 -13.46
CA LYS A 5 -1.71 6.31 -12.66
C LYS A 5 -1.53 4.79 -12.68
N TRP A 6 -0.28 4.32 -12.75
CA TRP A 6 0.04 2.88 -12.73
C TRP A 6 -0.43 2.23 -11.44
N GLU A 7 -0.02 2.78 -10.31
CA GLU A 7 -0.29 2.28 -8.95
C GLU A 7 -1.61 2.81 -8.36
N GLY A 8 -2.50 3.32 -9.21
CA GLY A 8 -3.77 3.88 -8.78
C GLY A 8 -3.63 5.22 -8.04
N ASN A 9 -4.69 5.58 -7.32
CA ASN A 9 -4.82 6.84 -6.61
C ASN A 9 -5.02 6.57 -5.12
N SER A 10 -4.04 6.98 -4.33
CA SER A 10 -4.06 6.88 -2.88
C SER A 10 -4.60 8.16 -2.25
N ILE A 11 -5.58 8.02 -1.35
CA ILE A 11 -6.12 9.11 -0.53
C ILE A 11 -5.95 8.72 0.94
N ALA A 12 -5.30 9.59 1.70
CA ALA A 12 -5.02 9.34 3.11
C ALA A 12 -5.88 10.21 4.03
N ARG A 13 -6.25 9.66 5.18
CA ARG A 13 -6.88 10.37 6.29
C ARG A 13 -6.35 9.81 7.62
N TRP A 14 -6.43 10.62 8.67
CA TRP A 14 -6.17 10.16 10.03
C TRP A 14 -7.45 9.61 10.65
N GLU A 15 -7.33 8.45 11.29
CA GLU A 15 -8.31 7.90 12.22
C GLU A 15 -7.56 7.75 13.56
N ASP A 16 -7.82 8.68 14.48
CA ASP A 16 -7.07 8.82 15.73
C ASP A 16 -5.55 8.93 15.49
N ASP A 17 -4.78 7.92 15.94
CA ASP A 17 -3.33 7.83 15.82
C ASP A 17 -2.86 7.02 14.60
N THR A 18 -3.80 6.57 13.76
CA THR A 18 -3.56 5.71 12.60
C THR A 18 -3.76 6.49 11.30
N LEU A 19 -2.74 6.48 10.44
CA LEU A 19 -2.86 6.96 9.07
C LEU A 19 -3.49 5.85 8.21
N VAL A 20 -4.69 6.09 7.72
CA VAL A 20 -5.40 5.15 6.84
C VAL A 20 -5.36 5.65 5.41
N ILE A 21 -4.84 4.82 4.52
CA ILE A 21 -4.70 5.12 3.09
C ILE A 21 -5.59 4.17 2.30
N GLU A 22 -6.41 4.74 1.42
CA GLU A 22 -7.24 3.99 0.48
C GLU A 22 -6.72 4.18 -0.94
N THR A 23 -6.43 3.08 -1.63
CA THR A 23 -5.91 3.09 -3.00
C THR A 23 -6.85 2.34 -3.94
N LYS A 24 -7.26 3.03 -5.02
CA LYS A 24 -8.16 2.52 -6.08
C LYS A 24 -7.74 3.02 -7.46
N GLY A 25 -8.32 2.42 -8.51
CA GLY A 25 -8.18 2.90 -9.89
C GLY A 25 -6.81 2.59 -10.48
N TRP A 26 -6.31 1.37 -10.23
CA TRP A 26 -5.07 0.83 -10.75
C TRP A 26 -5.08 0.78 -12.28
N HIS A 27 -3.93 0.95 -12.90
CA HIS A 27 -3.83 0.80 -14.35
C HIS A 27 -4.08 -0.67 -14.73
N HIS A 28 -4.83 -0.92 -15.79
CA HIS A 28 -5.22 -2.28 -16.20
C HIS A 28 -4.06 -3.22 -16.55
N SER A 29 -2.88 -2.66 -16.86
CA SER A 29 -1.65 -3.43 -17.07
C SER A 29 -0.73 -3.51 -15.85
N TYR A 30 -1.09 -2.86 -14.74
CA TYR A 30 -0.36 -2.98 -13.49
C TYR A 30 -0.77 -4.29 -12.82
N ASN A 31 0.15 -5.26 -12.78
CA ASN A 31 -0.08 -6.60 -12.24
C ASN A 31 0.88 -6.87 -11.07
N LEU A 32 0.81 -6.03 -10.04
CA LEU A 32 1.57 -6.29 -8.82
C LEU A 32 0.97 -7.51 -8.11
N ARG A 33 1.74 -8.61 -8.06
CA ARG A 33 1.39 -9.85 -7.36
C ARG A 33 0.03 -10.47 -7.77
N GLY A 34 -0.38 -10.31 -9.03
CA GLY A 34 -1.66 -10.86 -9.51
C GLY A 34 -2.85 -9.91 -9.38
N MET A 35 -2.67 -8.68 -8.88
CA MET A 35 -3.76 -7.70 -8.77
C MET A 35 -4.28 -7.26 -10.13
N SER A 36 -5.59 -7.02 -10.19
CA SER A 36 -6.33 -6.48 -11.31
C SER A 36 -6.61 -4.98 -11.15
N ASP A 37 -7.24 -4.40 -12.17
CA ASP A 37 -7.75 -3.02 -12.12
C ASP A 37 -8.87 -2.79 -11.10
N GLN A 38 -9.47 -3.86 -10.57
CA GLN A 38 -10.52 -3.81 -9.56
C GLN A 38 -9.98 -3.91 -8.12
N ALA A 39 -8.67 -4.02 -7.95
CA ALA A 39 -8.08 -4.05 -6.63
C ALA A 39 -8.44 -2.79 -5.83
N HIS A 40 -8.81 -3.02 -4.57
CA HIS A 40 -9.02 -1.99 -3.57
C HIS A 40 -8.13 -2.33 -2.38
N VAL A 41 -7.17 -1.44 -2.11
CA VAL A 41 -6.19 -1.64 -1.04
C VAL A 41 -6.45 -0.62 0.06
N ILE A 42 -6.59 -1.10 1.30
CA ILE A 42 -6.60 -0.26 2.49
C ILE A 42 -5.33 -0.55 3.29
N GLU A 43 -4.54 0.49 3.50
CA GLU A 43 -3.31 0.48 4.26
C GLU A 43 -3.50 1.26 5.56
N ARG A 44 -2.88 0.81 6.65
CA ARG A 44 -2.93 1.43 7.97
C ARG A 44 -1.53 1.48 8.55
N PHE A 45 -1.09 2.68 8.90
CA PHE A 45 0.17 2.91 9.58
C PHE A 45 -0.09 3.47 10.97
N SER A 46 0.43 2.80 12.00
CA SER A 46 0.35 3.26 13.39
C SER A 46 1.70 3.11 14.09
N ARG A 47 1.96 3.91 15.12
CA ARG A 47 3.16 3.76 15.96
C ARG A 47 2.98 2.57 16.90
N ALA A 48 3.94 1.64 16.89
CA ALA A 48 3.97 0.55 17.86
C ALA A 48 4.79 0.93 19.10
N ASP A 49 5.89 1.65 18.89
CA ASP A 49 6.71 2.29 19.92
C ASP A 49 7.47 3.49 19.30
N ASP A 50 8.37 4.12 20.06
CA ASP A 50 9.15 5.28 19.60
C ASP A 50 10.00 4.99 18.35
N ASN A 51 10.35 3.73 18.11
CA ASN A 51 11.28 3.29 17.08
C ASN A 51 10.66 2.31 16.07
N SER A 52 9.33 2.13 16.08
CA SER A 52 8.67 1.20 15.17
C SER A 52 7.26 1.60 14.79
N LEU A 53 6.89 1.21 13.56
CA LEU A 53 5.53 1.31 13.04
C LEU A 53 4.97 -0.09 12.81
N THR A 54 3.65 -0.22 12.98
CA THR A 54 2.90 -1.32 12.39
C THR A 54 2.33 -0.85 11.07
N TYR A 55 2.65 -1.58 9.99
CA TYR A 55 2.00 -1.41 8.70
C TYR A 55 1.08 -2.60 8.44
N ASP A 56 -0.23 -2.35 8.49
CA ASP A 56 -1.25 -3.32 8.13
C ASP A 56 -1.81 -2.97 6.75
N PHE A 57 -2.10 -3.97 5.94
CA PHE A 57 -2.84 -3.75 4.71
C PHE A 57 -3.81 -4.88 4.41
N THR A 58 -4.90 -4.53 3.75
CA THR A 58 -5.91 -5.45 3.24
C THR A 58 -6.08 -5.22 1.75
N VAL A 59 -6.07 -6.30 0.98
CA VAL A 59 -6.32 -6.28 -0.47
C VAL A 59 -7.64 -6.98 -0.74
N THR A 60 -8.55 -6.29 -1.41
CA THR A 60 -9.80 -6.85 -1.94
C THR A 60 -9.78 -6.74 -3.45
N ASP A 61 -9.81 -7.89 -4.14
CA ASP A 61 -9.83 -7.93 -5.60
C ASP A 61 -10.57 -9.18 -6.11
N PRO A 62 -11.90 -9.07 -6.37
CA PRO A 62 -12.73 -10.21 -6.76
C PRO A 62 -12.38 -10.83 -8.12
N LYS A 63 -11.57 -10.16 -8.95
CA LYS A 63 -11.08 -10.74 -10.21
C LYS A 63 -9.90 -11.67 -9.99
N SER A 64 -9.17 -11.50 -8.90
CA SER A 64 -7.92 -12.20 -8.64
C SER A 64 -8.04 -13.20 -7.49
N TRP A 65 -8.85 -12.91 -6.47
CA TRP A 65 -9.06 -13.80 -5.32
C TRP A 65 -10.53 -13.82 -4.89
N ASP A 66 -10.99 -15.00 -4.45
CA ASP A 66 -12.36 -15.20 -3.96
C ASP A 66 -12.61 -14.48 -2.62
N GLU A 67 -11.55 -14.27 -1.84
CA GLU A 67 -11.60 -13.61 -0.53
C GLU A 67 -10.53 -12.51 -0.43
N ALA A 68 -10.85 -11.48 0.35
CA ALA A 68 -9.87 -10.47 0.72
C ALA A 68 -8.80 -11.08 1.63
N TRP A 69 -7.56 -10.62 1.46
CA TRP A 69 -6.46 -11.07 2.30
C TRP A 69 -5.76 -9.88 2.93
N SER A 70 -5.06 -10.12 4.04
CA SER A 70 -4.38 -9.07 4.80
C SER A 70 -3.01 -9.54 5.27
N ALA A 71 -2.11 -8.60 5.48
CA ALA A 71 -0.84 -8.85 6.12
C ALA A 71 -0.43 -7.69 7.02
N ARG A 72 0.44 -8.01 7.98
CA ARG A 72 1.08 -7.06 8.89
C ARG A 72 2.58 -7.10 8.68
N VAL A 73 3.17 -5.93 8.51
CA VAL A 73 4.61 -5.73 8.36
C VAL A 73 5.08 -4.80 9.49
N PRO A 74 5.84 -5.30 10.47
CA PRO A 74 6.48 -4.43 11.45
C PRO A 74 7.65 -3.70 10.79
N LEU A 75 7.63 -2.37 10.87
CA LEU A 75 8.68 -1.51 10.32
C LEU A 75 9.52 -0.96 11.48
N ARG A 76 10.85 -1.12 11.39
CA ARG A 76 11.80 -0.55 12.36
C ARG A 76 12.44 0.70 11.78
N ALA A 77 12.67 1.69 12.62
CA ALA A 77 13.46 2.86 12.24
C ALA A 77 14.86 2.43 11.79
N SER A 78 15.33 2.97 10.67
CA SER A 78 16.70 2.82 10.21
C SER A 78 17.52 4.07 10.57
N ALA A 79 18.80 3.87 10.85
CA ALA A 79 19.75 4.98 10.97
C ALA A 79 20.18 5.51 9.59
N ASP A 80 20.00 4.70 8.55
CA ASP A 80 20.27 5.11 7.17
C ASP A 80 19.16 6.03 6.64
N PRO A 81 19.50 6.97 5.74
CA PRO A 81 18.49 7.81 5.11
C PRO A 81 17.51 6.99 4.26
N VAL A 82 16.33 7.53 4.03
CA VAL A 82 15.37 6.97 3.07
C VAL A 82 15.92 7.20 1.66
N TYR A 83 16.26 6.12 0.97
CA TYR A 83 16.71 6.15 -0.41
C TYR A 83 15.52 6.09 -1.37
N GLU A 84 15.68 6.69 -2.55
CA GLU A 84 14.71 6.53 -3.63
C GLU A 84 14.66 5.05 -4.06
N TYR A 85 13.46 4.50 -4.24
CA TYR A 85 13.25 3.10 -4.63
C TYR A 85 14.05 2.72 -5.90
N ALA A 86 14.19 3.64 -6.86
CA ALA A 86 14.97 3.43 -8.08
C ALA A 86 16.46 3.13 -7.83
N CYS A 87 17.03 3.55 -6.69
CA CYS A 87 18.42 3.24 -6.35
C CYS A 87 18.65 1.76 -5.99
N HIS A 88 17.58 0.99 -5.73
CA HIS A 88 17.65 -0.45 -5.44
C HIS A 88 17.42 -1.35 -6.68
N GLU A 89 17.19 -0.76 -7.87
CA GLU A 89 17.04 -1.49 -9.15
C GLU A 89 18.37 -1.59 -9.94
N GLY A 90 19.51 -1.55 -9.24
CA GLY A 90 20.87 -1.64 -9.82
C GLY A 90 21.56 -2.98 -9.60
#